data_AF-A0A662BE01-F1
#
_entry.id   AF-A0A662BE01-F1
#
_cell.length_a   1.000
_cell.length_b   1.000
_cell.length_c   1.000
_cell.angle_alpha   90.00
_cell.angle_beta   90.00
_cell.angle_gamma   90.00
#
_symmetry.space_group_name_H-M   'P 1'
#
loop_
_entity.id
_entity.type
_entity.pdbx_description
1 polymer ?
#
loop_
_entity_poly.entity_id
_entity_poly.type
_entity_poly.pdbx_seq_one_letter_code
_entity_poly.pdbx_strand_id
1 'polypeptide(L)'
;NGLELELKQDELRQYGHAIECRIYAEDPEKDFMPSPGVIRHITEPLGLGVRHDGYVYEGFEIPIYYDPLISKLVVWARTREEAIARMKRALYAYKITGVKTSIPFLNRIMETADFVKGKYNTNFIEKNSEFLMFPDKHEVKVEDVAIIAAYVDYLDRLNDLQADVHSKDGKNNWKNCGRRLSFNRF
;
A
#
# COMPACT_ATOMS: atom_id res chain seq x y z
N ASN A 1 23.47 27.11 19.87
CA ASN A 1 22.62 28.05 20.65
C ASN A 1 22.79 27.93 22.16
N GLY A 2 23.43 26.89 22.73
CA GLY A 2 23.91 26.90 24.13
C GLY A 2 22.82 27.04 25.21
N LEU A 3 21.58 26.65 24.90
CA LEU A 3 20.45 26.74 25.82
C LEU A 3 20.51 25.60 26.86
N GLU A 4 19.98 25.88 28.05
CA GLU A 4 19.82 24.90 29.12
C GLU A 4 18.70 23.90 28.82
N LEU A 5 18.76 22.70 29.45
CA LEU A 5 17.70 21.70 29.35
C LEU A 5 16.57 22.06 30.32
N GLU A 6 15.34 22.18 29.80
CA GLU A 6 14.18 22.59 30.59
C GLU A 6 13.69 21.51 31.57
N LEU A 7 14.00 20.24 31.32
CA LEU A 7 13.55 19.11 32.12
C LEU A 7 14.70 18.46 32.88
N LYS A 8 14.45 18.17 34.15
CA LYS A 8 15.32 17.37 35.01
C LYS A 8 15.00 15.88 34.87
N GLN A 9 15.93 15.04 35.31
CA GLN A 9 15.84 13.59 35.18
C GLN A 9 14.62 13.00 35.92
N ASP A 10 14.26 13.56 37.08
CA ASP A 10 13.12 13.15 37.90
C ASP A 10 11.75 13.58 37.33
N GLU A 11 11.76 14.50 36.37
CA GLU A 11 10.56 14.93 35.63
C GLU A 11 10.26 14.02 34.42
N LEU A 12 11.24 13.23 33.98
CA LEU A 12 11.07 12.29 32.87
C LEU A 12 10.25 11.07 33.29
N ARG A 13 9.14 10.82 32.58
CA ARG A 13 8.30 9.65 32.78
C ARG A 13 8.24 8.80 31.52
N GLN A 14 8.42 7.50 31.67
CA GLN A 14 8.10 6.52 30.63
C GLN A 14 6.61 6.18 30.71
N TYR A 15 5.86 6.49 29.65
CA TYR A 15 4.42 6.29 29.63
C TYR A 15 3.98 5.58 28.34
N GLY A 16 3.30 4.44 28.54
CA GLY A 16 2.82 3.61 27.45
C GLY A 16 3.93 2.85 26.72
N HIS A 17 3.61 2.39 25.51
CA HIS A 17 4.49 1.63 24.64
C HIS A 17 4.48 2.21 23.24
N ALA A 18 5.66 2.29 22.63
CA ALA A 18 5.83 2.67 21.24
C ALA A 18 6.50 1.54 20.45
N ILE A 19 6.12 1.41 19.19
CA ILE A 19 6.73 0.48 18.22
C ILE A 19 7.04 1.27 16.96
N GLU A 20 8.27 1.17 16.47
CA GLU A 20 8.70 1.73 15.19
C GLU A 20 8.94 0.58 14.20
N CYS A 21 8.44 0.75 12.98
CA CYS A 21 8.75 -0.08 11.82
C CYS A 21 9.41 0.77 10.75
N ARG A 22 10.55 0.30 10.23
CA ARG A 22 11.21 0.89 9.07
C ARG A 22 10.64 0.30 7.79
N ILE A 23 9.96 1.13 7.03
CA ILE A 23 9.37 0.73 5.76
C ILE A 23 10.44 0.90 4.69
N TYR A 24 10.91 -0.22 4.15
CA TYR A 24 11.96 -0.28 3.15
C TYR A 24 11.37 -0.63 1.79
N ALA A 25 11.99 -0.11 0.73
CA ALA A 25 11.78 -0.51 -0.65
C ALA A 25 12.63 -1.75 -0.95
N GLU A 26 12.22 -2.89 -0.40
CA GLU A 26 12.92 -4.17 -0.48
C GLU A 26 11.92 -5.29 -0.73
N ASP A 27 12.40 -6.42 -1.26
CA ASP A 27 11.63 -7.64 -1.47
C ASP A 27 12.03 -8.72 -0.44
N PRO A 28 11.30 -8.87 0.68
CA PRO A 28 11.61 -9.89 1.69
C PRO A 28 11.59 -11.33 1.16
N GLU A 29 10.82 -11.61 0.10
CA GLU A 29 10.77 -12.94 -0.52
C GLU A 29 12.00 -13.26 -1.36
N LYS A 30 12.81 -12.23 -1.68
CA LYS A 30 14.07 -12.34 -2.42
C LYS A 30 15.23 -11.83 -1.57
N ASP A 31 15.33 -12.35 -0.34
CA ASP A 31 16.43 -12.07 0.58
C ASP A 31 16.65 -10.56 0.81
N PHE A 32 15.53 -9.82 0.94
CA PHE A 32 15.52 -8.36 1.13
C PHE A 32 16.24 -7.58 0.04
N MET A 33 16.27 -8.10 -1.19
CA MET A 33 16.87 -7.39 -2.32
C MET A 33 16.21 -6.00 -2.48
N PRO A 34 17.00 -4.92 -2.65
CA PRO A 34 16.46 -3.59 -2.90
C PRO A 34 15.52 -3.57 -4.12
N SER A 35 14.44 -2.81 -4.00
CA SER A 35 13.41 -2.62 -5.03
C SER A 35 13.32 -1.15 -5.43
N PRO A 36 14.32 -0.60 -6.13
CA PRO A 36 14.25 0.76 -6.67
C PRO A 36 13.11 0.89 -7.68
N GLY A 37 12.64 2.12 -7.90
CA GLY A 37 11.59 2.40 -8.89
C GLY A 37 10.66 3.52 -8.48
N VAL A 38 9.66 3.77 -9.32
CA VAL A 38 8.69 4.86 -9.13
C VAL A 38 7.54 4.41 -8.25
N ILE A 39 7.24 5.17 -7.20
CA ILE A 39 6.03 5.01 -6.42
C ILE A 39 4.85 5.44 -7.28
N ARG A 40 3.98 4.49 -7.63
CA ARG A 40 2.80 4.75 -8.47
C ARG A 40 1.60 5.20 -7.67
N HIS A 41 1.52 4.76 -6.42
CA HIS A 41 0.48 5.17 -5.49
C HIS A 41 0.97 4.99 -4.07
N ILE A 42 0.60 5.92 -3.19
CA ILE A 42 0.87 5.85 -1.76
C ILE A 42 -0.35 6.28 -0.95
N THR A 43 -0.76 5.45 0.01
CA THR A 43 -1.74 5.80 1.03
C THR A 43 -1.05 5.68 2.38
N GLU A 44 -0.79 6.82 3.01
CA GLU A 44 -0.15 6.88 4.32
C GLU A 44 -1.14 6.47 5.43
N PRO A 45 -0.66 5.75 6.46
CA PRO A 45 -1.51 5.35 7.57
C PRO A 45 -1.75 6.52 8.53
N LEU A 46 -3.02 6.79 8.81
CA LEU A 46 -3.43 7.84 9.74
C LEU A 46 -4.15 7.28 10.98
N GLY A 47 -4.31 8.14 11.98
CA GLY A 47 -5.17 7.91 13.13
C GLY A 47 -4.49 8.13 14.47
N LEU A 48 -5.28 7.98 15.55
CA LEU A 48 -4.82 8.20 16.91
C LEU A 48 -3.64 7.30 17.28
N GLY A 49 -2.58 7.93 17.78
CA GLY A 49 -1.36 7.24 18.19
C GLY A 49 -0.56 6.65 17.03
N VAL A 50 -0.77 7.11 15.79
CA VAL A 50 0.05 6.76 14.61
C VAL A 50 0.82 8.00 14.16
N ARG A 51 2.11 7.85 13.94
CA ARG A 51 3.01 8.85 13.38
C ARG A 51 3.74 8.24 12.20
N HIS A 52 3.77 8.97 11.10
CA HIS A 52 4.52 8.60 9.91
C HIS A 52 5.58 9.67 9.67
N ASP A 53 6.83 9.24 9.56
CA ASP A 53 7.97 10.06 9.17
C ASP A 53 8.48 9.54 7.82
N GLY A 54 7.92 10.04 6.71
CA GLY A 54 8.35 9.72 5.35
C GLY A 54 8.75 10.96 4.55
N TYR A 55 9.43 10.74 3.43
CA TYR A 55 9.82 11.80 2.49
C TYR A 55 9.35 11.54 1.06
N VAL A 56 8.81 10.34 0.80
CA VAL A 56 8.37 9.92 -0.53
C VAL A 56 6.95 10.40 -0.80
N TYR A 57 6.58 10.48 -2.06
CA TYR A 57 5.24 10.85 -2.51
C TYR A 57 4.92 10.13 -3.84
N GLU A 58 3.66 10.22 -4.29
CA GLU A 58 3.27 9.62 -5.57
C GLU A 58 4.06 10.24 -6.74
N GLY A 59 4.67 9.39 -7.58
CA GLY A 59 5.58 9.79 -8.64
C GLY A 59 7.05 9.90 -8.22
N PHE A 60 7.38 9.77 -6.92
CA PHE A 60 8.76 9.76 -6.46
C PHE A 60 9.50 8.52 -6.96
N GLU A 61 10.72 8.69 -7.49
CA GLU A 61 11.60 7.59 -7.89
C GLU A 61 12.59 7.27 -6.78
N ILE A 62 12.53 6.04 -6.26
CA ILE A 62 13.46 5.53 -5.26
C ILE A 62 14.77 5.17 -5.96
N PRO A 63 15.87 5.89 -5.67
CA PRO A 63 17.14 5.70 -6.35
C PRO A 63 17.89 4.48 -5.83
N ILE A 64 18.81 3.94 -6.64
CA ILE A 64 19.72 2.86 -6.23
C ILE A 64 20.90 3.33 -5.37
N TYR A 65 21.14 4.64 -5.30
CA TYR A 65 22.36 5.21 -4.73
C TYR A 65 22.27 5.51 -3.23
N TYR A 66 21.07 5.38 -2.63
CA TYR A 66 20.80 5.72 -1.24
C TYR A 66 20.12 4.56 -0.52
N ASP A 67 19.99 4.70 0.80
CA ASP A 67 19.24 3.75 1.62
C ASP A 67 17.79 3.62 1.12
N PRO A 68 17.26 2.41 0.88
CA PRO A 68 15.91 2.22 0.36
C PRO A 68 14.81 2.51 1.39
N LEU A 69 15.12 3.20 2.49
CA LEU A 69 14.15 3.56 3.50
C LEU A 69 13.13 4.53 2.90
N ILE A 70 11.86 4.17 2.97
CA ILE A 70 10.72 4.97 2.50
C ILE A 70 10.22 5.88 3.63
N SER A 71 10.03 5.30 4.82
CA SER A 71 9.50 6.01 5.98
C SER A 71 9.72 5.22 7.27
N LYS A 72 9.64 5.90 8.41
CA LYS A 72 9.47 5.27 9.72
C LYS A 72 7.99 5.36 10.10
N LEU A 73 7.37 4.22 10.33
CA LEU A 73 6.02 4.14 10.86
C LEU A 73 6.10 3.88 12.36
N VAL A 74 5.64 4.83 13.16
CA VAL A 74 5.67 4.76 14.62
C VAL A 74 4.25 4.71 15.14
N VAL A 75 3.98 3.83 16.10
CA VAL A 75 2.73 3.85 16.85
C VAL A 75 3.00 3.95 18.34
N TRP A 76 2.06 4.52 19.06
CA TRP A 76 2.06 4.59 20.52
C TRP A 76 0.71 4.09 21.08
N ALA A 77 0.74 3.48 22.26
CA ALA A 77 -0.43 3.01 22.99
C ALA A 77 -0.20 2.97 24.51
N ARG A 78 -1.26 2.72 25.30
CA ARG A 78 -1.12 2.55 26.75
C ARG A 78 -0.48 1.21 27.12
N THR A 79 -0.78 0.15 26.38
CA THR A 79 -0.21 -1.19 26.58
C THR A 79 0.53 -1.67 25.33
N ARG A 80 1.44 -2.64 25.51
CA ARG A 80 2.19 -3.20 24.38
C ARG A 80 1.29 -3.91 23.38
N GLU A 81 0.28 -4.63 23.88
CA GLU A 81 -0.71 -5.35 23.08
C GLU A 81 -1.51 -4.38 22.21
N GLU A 82 -1.93 -3.24 22.77
CA GLU A 82 -2.60 -2.17 22.00
C GLU A 82 -1.66 -1.55 20.96
N ALA A 83 -0.37 -1.39 21.27
CA ALA A 83 0.60 -0.87 20.31
C ALA A 83 0.78 -1.85 19.13
N ILE A 84 0.86 -3.15 19.40
CA ILE A 84 0.92 -4.19 18.35
C ILE A 84 -0.35 -4.16 17.50
N ALA A 85 -1.53 -4.16 18.11
CA ALA A 85 -2.81 -4.10 17.39
C ALA A 85 -2.91 -2.83 16.53
N ARG A 86 -2.47 -1.70 17.05
CA ARG A 86 -2.42 -0.43 16.31
C ARG A 86 -1.42 -0.50 15.15
N MET A 87 -0.25 -1.09 15.35
CA MET A 87 0.75 -1.28 14.28
C MET A 87 0.21 -2.17 13.17
N LYS A 88 -0.44 -3.29 13.50
CA LYS A 88 -1.10 -4.16 12.50
C LYS A 88 -2.10 -3.39 11.63
N ARG A 89 -2.96 -2.59 12.26
CA ARG A 89 -3.92 -1.73 11.54
C ARG A 89 -3.21 -0.71 10.66
N ALA A 90 -2.16 -0.06 11.17
CA ALA A 90 -1.42 0.95 10.43
C ALA A 90 -0.69 0.34 9.22
N LEU A 91 0.00 -0.79 9.39
CA LEU A 91 0.64 -1.53 8.30
C LEU A 91 -0.38 -2.02 7.27
N TYR A 92 -1.56 -2.47 7.70
CA TYR A 92 -2.64 -2.86 6.79
C TYR A 92 -3.13 -1.66 5.95
N ALA A 93 -3.31 -0.48 6.56
CA ALA A 93 -3.74 0.72 5.86
C ALA A 93 -2.65 1.32 4.96
N TYR A 94 -1.37 1.06 5.26
CA TYR A 94 -0.26 1.61 4.50
C TYR A 94 -0.12 0.89 3.16
N LYS A 95 -0.56 1.54 2.07
CA LYS A 95 -0.46 0.99 0.71
C LYS A 95 0.58 1.76 -0.08
N ILE A 96 1.52 1.02 -0.67
CA ILE A 96 2.53 1.55 -1.59
C ILE A 96 2.55 0.63 -2.81
N THR A 97 2.50 1.20 -4.01
CA THR A 97 2.57 0.44 -5.26
C THR A 97 3.68 0.97 -6.16
N GLY A 98 4.12 0.16 -7.12
CA GLY A 98 5.24 0.47 -8.02
C GLY A 98 6.58 -0.11 -7.58
N VAL A 99 6.76 -0.36 -6.28
CA VAL A 99 7.93 -1.03 -5.69
C VAL A 99 7.50 -2.12 -4.70
N LYS A 100 8.37 -3.09 -4.44
CA LYS A 100 8.20 -4.04 -3.31
C LYS A 100 8.57 -3.34 -2.00
N THR A 101 7.94 -3.78 -0.91
CA THR A 101 8.18 -3.18 0.41
C THR A 101 8.27 -4.21 1.52
N SER A 102 8.91 -3.83 2.63
CA SER A 102 8.99 -4.65 3.85
C SER A 102 7.67 -4.77 4.63
N ILE A 103 6.60 -4.06 4.22
CA ILE A 103 5.31 -4.00 4.94
C ILE A 103 4.72 -5.40 5.24
N PRO A 104 4.63 -6.34 4.28
CA PRO A 104 4.05 -7.65 4.55
C PRO A 104 4.87 -8.47 5.56
N PHE A 105 6.20 -8.37 5.48
CA PHE A 105 7.11 -9.01 6.43
C PHE A 105 6.94 -8.44 7.84
N LEU A 106 6.88 -7.12 7.98
CA LEU A 106 6.66 -6.44 9.26
C LEU A 106 5.29 -6.79 9.87
N ASN A 107 4.24 -6.92 9.05
CA ASN A 107 2.93 -7.34 9.53
C ASN A 107 2.97 -8.76 10.12
N ARG A 108 3.71 -9.69 9.50
CA ARG A 108 3.92 -11.04 10.04
C ARG A 108 4.71 -11.05 11.35
N ILE A 109 5.68 -10.15 11.53
CA ILE A 109 6.35 -9.98 12.83
C ILE A 109 5.34 -9.65 13.93
N MET A 110 4.38 -8.75 13.66
CA MET A 110 3.34 -8.38 14.62
C MET A 110 2.40 -9.53 14.97
N GLU A 111 2.37 -10.60 14.17
CA GLU A 111 1.56 -11.81 14.37
C GLU A 111 2.34 -12.94 15.03
N THR A 112 3.66 -12.84 15.05
CA THR A 112 4.52 -13.89 15.58
C THR A 112 4.40 -13.98 17.09
N ALA A 113 4.08 -15.15 17.62
CA ALA A 113 3.82 -15.34 19.05
C ALA A 113 5.00 -14.92 19.95
N ASP A 114 6.24 -15.18 19.51
CA ASP A 114 7.45 -14.73 20.22
C ASP A 114 7.51 -13.21 20.33
N PHE A 115 7.20 -12.49 19.24
CA PHE A 115 7.14 -11.02 19.24
C PHE A 115 6.00 -10.52 20.14
N VAL A 116 4.80 -11.09 20.02
CA VAL A 116 3.64 -10.70 20.86
C VAL A 116 3.91 -10.92 22.35
N LYS A 117 4.56 -12.03 22.72
CA LYS A 117 4.88 -12.37 24.12
C LYS A 117 6.15 -11.68 24.65
N GLY A 118 6.88 -10.94 23.82
CA GLY A 118 8.14 -10.30 24.25
C GLY A 118 9.31 -11.29 24.43
N LYS A 119 9.25 -12.48 23.84
CA LYS A 119 10.22 -13.57 24.00
C LYS A 119 11.11 -13.71 22.78
N TYR A 120 11.95 -12.70 22.52
CA TYR A 120 12.83 -12.67 21.35
C TYR A 120 14.22 -12.14 21.70
N ASN A 121 15.18 -12.47 20.84
CA ASN A 121 16.56 -11.98 20.87
C ASN A 121 16.99 -11.65 19.43
N THR A 122 18.28 -11.44 19.20
CA THR A 122 18.83 -11.12 17.87
C THR A 122 18.61 -12.20 16.82
N ASN A 123 18.37 -13.45 17.23
CA ASN A 123 18.15 -14.59 16.32
C ASN A 123 16.66 -14.83 16.03
N PHE A 124 15.79 -13.89 16.42
CA PHE A 124 14.34 -13.98 16.25
C PHE A 124 13.93 -14.27 14.81
N ILE A 125 14.53 -13.56 13.84
CA ILE A 125 14.18 -13.71 12.42
C ILE A 125 14.53 -15.11 11.93
N GLU A 126 15.75 -15.59 12.21
CA GLU A 126 16.21 -16.92 11.82
C GLU A 126 15.29 -18.02 12.39
N LYS A 127 14.94 -17.90 13.68
CA LYS A 127 14.07 -18.85 14.39
C LYS A 127 12.66 -18.91 13.81
N ASN A 128 12.15 -17.81 13.27
CA ASN A 128 10.78 -17.70 12.75
C ASN A 128 10.73 -17.60 11.22
N SER A 129 11.83 -17.90 10.53
CA SER A 129 12.01 -17.69 9.10
C SER A 129 10.95 -18.38 8.23
N GLU A 130 10.52 -19.58 8.61
CA GLU A 130 9.48 -20.34 7.90
C GLU A 130 8.17 -19.53 7.78
N PHE A 131 7.69 -18.97 8.90
CA PHE A 131 6.49 -18.14 8.91
C PHE A 131 6.73 -16.74 8.30
N LEU A 132 7.90 -16.16 8.57
CA LEU A 132 8.21 -14.79 8.18
C LEU A 132 8.53 -14.62 6.69
N MET A 133 9.00 -15.65 5.99
CA MET A 133 9.37 -15.55 4.57
C MET A 133 8.27 -16.08 3.65
N PHE A 134 7.67 -17.22 3.98
CA PHE A 134 6.67 -17.86 3.13
C PHE A 134 5.26 -17.50 3.60
N PRO A 135 4.55 -16.56 2.96
CA PRO A 135 3.16 -16.32 3.33
C PRO A 135 2.37 -17.61 3.09
N ASP A 136 1.40 -17.88 3.96
CA ASP A 136 0.34 -18.84 3.62
C ASP A 136 -0.18 -18.44 2.24
N LYS A 137 -0.16 -19.40 1.30
CA LYS A 137 -0.77 -19.18 0.00
C LYS A 137 -2.23 -18.85 0.26
N HIS A 138 -2.59 -17.56 0.17
CA HIS A 138 -3.98 -17.20 0.02
C HIS A 138 -4.43 -17.91 -1.26
N GLU A 139 -5.20 -18.99 -1.07
CA GLU A 139 -5.82 -19.69 -2.16
C GLU A 139 -6.76 -18.68 -2.82
N VAL A 140 -6.29 -18.11 -3.92
CA VAL A 140 -7.09 -17.20 -4.73
C VAL A 140 -8.25 -18.05 -5.22
N LYS A 141 -9.41 -17.80 -4.63
CA LYS A 141 -10.64 -18.49 -4.99
C LYS A 141 -10.93 -18.19 -6.47
N VAL A 142 -11.17 -19.24 -7.25
CA VAL A 142 -11.47 -19.12 -8.69
C VAL A 142 -12.66 -18.19 -8.90
N GLU A 143 -13.58 -18.16 -7.94
CA GLU A 143 -14.73 -17.28 -7.89
C GLU A 143 -14.34 -15.79 -7.88
N ASP A 144 -13.34 -15.39 -7.08
CA ASP A 144 -12.91 -13.99 -6.99
C ASP A 144 -12.31 -13.51 -8.32
N VAL A 145 -11.51 -14.37 -8.97
CA VAL A 145 -10.92 -14.08 -10.29
C VAL A 145 -12.01 -13.97 -11.35
N ALA A 146 -12.99 -14.88 -11.34
CA ALA A 146 -14.10 -14.85 -12.28
C ALA A 146 -14.94 -13.58 -12.13
N ILE A 147 -15.21 -13.13 -10.88
CA ILE A 147 -15.94 -11.89 -10.62
C ILE A 147 -15.17 -10.68 -11.13
N ILE A 148 -13.86 -10.59 -10.82
CA ILE A 148 -13.01 -9.49 -11.29
C ILE A 148 -12.96 -9.45 -12.82
N ALA A 149 -12.74 -10.60 -13.47
CA ALA A 149 -12.68 -10.70 -14.92
C ALA A 149 -14.01 -10.30 -15.58
N ALA A 150 -15.14 -10.77 -15.06
CA ALA A 150 -16.46 -10.41 -15.56
C ALA A 150 -16.75 -8.91 -15.40
N TYR A 151 -16.31 -8.30 -14.29
CA TYR A 151 -16.48 -6.86 -14.07
C TYR A 151 -15.61 -6.02 -15.01
N VAL A 152 -14.36 -6.43 -15.25
CA VAL A 152 -13.47 -5.78 -16.23
C VAL A 152 -14.06 -5.89 -17.65
N ASP A 153 -14.49 -7.08 -18.08
CA ASP A 153 -15.17 -7.27 -19.38
C ASP A 153 -16.43 -6.39 -19.49
N TYR A 154 -17.20 -6.28 -18.41
CA TYR A 154 -18.37 -5.39 -18.37
C TYR A 154 -17.99 -3.90 -18.55
N LEU A 155 -16.93 -3.43 -17.88
CA LEU A 155 -16.45 -2.05 -18.02
C LEU A 155 -15.93 -1.76 -19.43
N ASP A 156 -15.19 -2.70 -20.03
CA ASP A 156 -14.71 -2.56 -21.41
C ASP A 156 -15.87 -2.48 -22.40
N ARG A 157 -16.89 -3.34 -22.26
CA ARG A 157 -18.11 -3.26 -23.09
C ARG A 157 -18.87 -1.95 -22.91
N LEU A 158 -18.93 -1.39 -21.70
CA LEU A 158 -19.56 -0.08 -21.49
C LEU A 158 -18.81 1.04 -22.21
N ASN A 159 -17.47 1.00 -22.18
CA ASN A 159 -16.64 1.96 -22.91
C ASN A 159 -16.85 1.84 -24.42
N ASP A 160 -16.88 0.62 -24.95
CA ASP A 160 -17.17 0.37 -26.38
C ASP A 160 -18.55 0.89 -26.78
N LEU A 161 -19.58 0.68 -25.94
CA LEU A 161 -20.93 1.20 -26.18
C LEU A 161 -20.97 2.74 -26.19
N GLN A 162 -20.24 3.43 -25.31
CA GLN A 162 -20.14 4.89 -25.33
C GLN A 162 -19.41 5.40 -26.57
N ALA A 163 -18.33 4.73 -27.00
CA ALA A 163 -17.60 5.07 -28.21
C ALA A 163 -18.48 4.92 -29.47
N ASP A 164 -19.32 3.89 -29.52
CA ASP A 164 -20.25 3.63 -30.63
C ASP A 164 -21.40 4.65 -30.71
N VAL A 165 -21.89 5.14 -29.56
CA VAL A 165 -22.90 6.21 -29.51
C VAL A 165 -22.34 7.53 -30.05
N HIS A 166 -21.10 7.88 -29.69
CA HIS A 166 -20.44 9.07 -30.23
C HIS A 166 -20.11 8.96 -31.74
N SER A 167 -19.86 7.76 -32.24
CA SER A 167 -19.68 7.48 -33.68
C SER A 167 -20.99 7.66 -34.48
N LYS A 168 -22.14 7.27 -33.91
CA LYS A 168 -23.45 7.31 -34.59
C LYS A 168 -24.07 8.70 -34.74
N ASP A 169 -23.61 9.70 -33.99
CA ASP A 169 -24.13 11.08 -34.11
C ASP A 169 -23.65 11.82 -35.38
N GLY A 170 -22.71 11.24 -36.13
CA GLY A 170 -22.11 11.85 -37.32
C GLY A 170 -22.80 11.62 -38.67
N LYS A 171 -23.66 10.59 -38.84
CA LYS A 171 -24.31 10.28 -40.14
C LYS A 171 -25.71 9.68 -39.98
N ASN A 172 -26.71 10.55 -39.85
CA ASN A 172 -28.11 10.15 -39.94
C ASN A 172 -28.49 9.78 -41.39
N ASN A 173 -28.53 8.48 -41.69
CA ASN A 173 -28.88 7.94 -43.02
C ASN A 173 -30.25 8.43 -43.52
N TRP A 174 -31.21 8.70 -42.63
CA TRP A 174 -32.51 9.26 -42.99
C TRP A 174 -32.42 10.69 -43.56
N LYS A 175 -31.58 11.55 -42.95
CA LYS A 175 -31.33 12.93 -43.45
C LYS A 175 -30.62 12.92 -44.80
N ASN A 176 -29.72 11.95 -45.02
CA ASN A 176 -29.05 11.76 -46.31
C ASN A 176 -29.97 11.19 -47.39
N CYS A 177 -30.90 10.30 -47.03
CA CYS A 177 -31.91 9.79 -47.96
C CYS A 177 -32.89 10.88 -48.41
N GLY A 178 -33.36 11.72 -47.47
CA GLY A 178 -34.20 12.88 -47.79
C GLY A 178 -33.53 13.90 -48.71
N ARG A 179 -32.23 14.19 -48.49
CA ARG A 179 -31.43 15.04 -49.39
C ARG A 179 -31.28 14.43 -50.79
N ARG A 180 -31.05 13.12 -50.90
CA ARG A 180 -30.96 12.43 -52.20
C ARG A 180 -32.29 12.47 -52.97
N LEU A 181 -33.42 12.31 -52.28
CA LEU A 181 -34.74 12.39 -52.91
C LEU A 181 -35.09 13.81 -53.37
N SER A 182 -34.56 14.85 -52.71
CA SER A 182 -34.76 16.25 -53.14
C SER A 182 -34.00 16.65 -54.40
N PHE A 183 -32.96 15.92 -54.79
CA PHE A 183 -32.16 16.20 -55.99
C PHE A 183 -32.70 15.55 -57.27
N ASN A 184 -33.61 14.58 -57.17
CA ASN A 184 -34.21 13.89 -58.34
C ASN A 184 -35.58 14.47 -58.75
N ARG A 185 -35.85 15.75 -58.44
CA ARG A 185 -37.13 16.42 -58.75
C ARG A 185 -37.04 17.49 -59.84
N PHE A 186 -36.03 17.43 -60.69
CA PHE A 186 -35.95 18.18 -61.96
C PHE A 186 -35.76 17.20 -63.12
#